data_AF-R6E609-F1
#
_entry.id   AF-R6E609-F1
#
_cell.length_a   1.000
_cell.length_b   1.000
_cell.length_c   1.000
_cell.angle_alpha   90.00
_cell.angle_beta   90.00
_cell.angle_gamma   90.00
#
_symmetry.space_group_name_H-M   'P 1'
#
loop_
_entity.id
_entity.type
_entity.pdbx_description
1 polymer ?
#
loop_
_entity_poly.entity_id
_entity_poly.type
_entity_poly.pdbx_seq_one_letter_code
_entity_poly.pdbx_strand_id
1 'polypeptide(L)'
;MSYYLYFNEIENLLGELTELGSEGSTLLFDYADADLFVADEKRVKNMLAMAKAGGEEMHSCFDYMSIEKILSDNGFLIYEMLMPHDIQFDIIDPSGSNIKAFEHINYIQSVLK
;
A
#
# COMPACT_ATOMS: atom_id res chain seq x y z
N MET A 1 3.42 5.12 -0.73
CA MET A 1 3.58 5.76 -2.07
C MET A 1 2.25 5.73 -2.82
N SER A 2 1.60 4.58 -2.94
CA SER A 2 0.31 4.45 -3.65
C SER A 2 -0.79 5.40 -3.14
N TYR A 3 -0.93 5.55 -1.81
CA TYR A 3 -2.01 6.31 -1.18
C TYR A 3 -1.94 7.84 -1.37
N TYR A 4 -0.92 8.38 -2.04
CA TYR A 4 -0.88 9.78 -2.48
C TYR A 4 -1.44 9.98 -3.90
N LEU A 5 -1.66 8.90 -4.64
CA LEU A 5 -2.22 8.92 -5.98
C LEU A 5 -3.73 8.71 -5.90
N TYR A 6 -4.46 9.32 -6.83
CA TYR A 6 -5.86 8.99 -7.06
C TYR A 6 -5.98 7.59 -7.69
N PHE A 7 -7.14 6.96 -7.54
CA PHE A 7 -7.40 5.62 -8.07
C PHE A 7 -7.05 5.48 -9.57
N ASN A 8 -7.44 6.46 -10.39
CA ASN A 8 -7.15 6.46 -11.82
C ASN A 8 -5.65 6.64 -12.14
N GLU A 9 -4.90 7.32 -11.27
CA GLU A 9 -3.45 7.46 -11.44
C GLU A 9 -2.72 6.16 -11.08
N ILE A 10 -3.22 5.43 -10.07
CA ILE A 10 -2.73 4.10 -9.72
C ILE A 10 -3.01 3.12 -10.87
N GLU A 11 -4.23 3.13 -11.40
CA GLU A 11 -4.61 2.27 -12.54
C GLU A 11 -3.72 2.54 -13.74
N ASN A 12 -3.51 3.81 -14.11
CA ASN A 12 -2.60 4.18 -15.20
C ASN A 12 -1.15 3.75 -14.93
N LEU A 13 -0.65 3.97 -13.71
CA LEU A 13 0.70 3.57 -13.32
C LEU A 13 0.89 2.05 -13.46
N LEU A 14 -0.09 1.25 -13.01
CA LEU A 14 -0.03 -0.20 -13.15
C LEU A 14 -0.04 -0.62 -14.63
N GLY A 15 -0.86 0.02 -15.47
CA GLY A 15 -0.87 -0.21 -16.92
C GLY A 15 0.49 0.09 -17.57
N GLU A 16 1.09 1.24 -17.26
CA GLU A 16 2.42 1.62 -17.75
C GLU A 16 3.50 0.64 -17.29
N LEU A 17 3.45 0.19 -16.03
CA LEU A 17 4.39 -0.83 -15.51
C LEU A 17 4.24 -2.17 -16.22
N THR A 18 3.02 -2.56 -16.59
CA THR A 18 2.76 -3.77 -17.37
C THR A 18 3.33 -3.67 -18.78
N GLU A 19 3.26 -2.52 -19.43
CA GLU A 19 3.89 -2.31 -20.74
C GLU A 19 5.43 -2.34 -20.70
N LEU A 20 6.02 -1.92 -19.57
CA LEU A 20 7.48 -1.90 -19.37
C LEU A 20 8.04 -3.24 -18.86
N GLY A 21 7.21 -4.04 -18.19
CA GLY A 21 7.59 -5.30 -17.56
C GLY A 21 7.58 -6.49 -18.53
N SER A 22 8.36 -7.52 -18.21
CA SER A 22 8.22 -8.85 -18.80
C SER A 22 7.45 -9.78 -17.85
N GLU A 23 6.82 -10.83 -18.39
CA GLU A 23 6.24 -11.91 -17.58
C GLU A 23 7.23 -12.38 -16.49
N GLY A 24 6.75 -12.49 -15.25
CA GLY A 24 7.55 -12.82 -14.07
C GLY A 24 8.18 -11.61 -13.36
N SER A 25 8.06 -10.39 -13.90
CA SER A 25 8.49 -9.17 -13.19
C SER A 25 7.75 -9.03 -11.85
N THR A 26 8.48 -8.61 -10.81
CA THR A 26 7.92 -8.40 -9.46
C THR A 26 7.72 -6.92 -9.18
N LEU A 27 6.56 -6.57 -8.63
CA LEU A 27 6.24 -5.25 -8.11
C LEU A 27 6.04 -5.35 -6.59
N LEU A 28 6.78 -4.55 -5.83
CA LEU A 28 6.66 -4.45 -4.38
C LEU A 28 6.30 -3.01 -4.01
N PHE A 29 5.20 -2.83 -3.29
CA PHE A 29 4.74 -1.49 -2.91
C PHE A 29 3.92 -1.52 -1.63
N ASP A 30 3.85 -0.37 -0.97
CA ASP A 30 2.99 -0.12 0.17
C ASP A 30 1.60 0.34 -0.29
N TYR A 31 0.55 0.02 0.45
CA TYR A 31 -0.79 0.57 0.26
C TYR A 31 -1.53 0.79 1.57
N ALA A 32 -2.47 1.73 1.55
CA ALA A 32 -3.33 2.01 2.68
C ALA A 32 -4.59 1.14 2.66
N ASP A 33 -4.95 0.51 3.77
CA ASP A 33 -6.23 -0.20 3.87
C ASP A 33 -7.43 0.75 3.98
N ALA A 34 -8.63 0.20 3.78
CA ALA A 34 -9.90 0.94 3.73
C ALA A 34 -10.21 1.80 4.96
N ASP A 35 -9.58 1.53 6.11
CA ASP A 35 -9.87 2.22 7.36
C ASP A 35 -8.97 3.46 7.56
N LEU A 36 -7.93 3.68 6.73
CA LEU A 36 -6.96 4.77 6.92
C LEU A 36 -7.61 6.15 7.17
N PHE A 37 -8.61 6.53 6.36
CA PHE A 37 -9.21 7.88 6.45
C PHE A 37 -10.24 8.03 7.58
N VAL A 38 -10.67 6.92 8.17
CA VAL A 38 -11.61 6.88 9.30
C VAL A 38 -10.95 6.40 10.60
N ALA A 39 -9.64 6.15 10.56
CA ALA A 39 -8.82 5.68 11.66
C ALA A 39 -8.93 6.59 12.89
N ASP A 40 -8.93 5.98 14.08
CA ASP A 40 -9.06 6.69 15.34
C ASP A 40 -7.71 6.95 16.04
N GLU A 41 -6.67 6.27 15.59
CA GLU A 41 -5.30 6.32 16.07
C GLU A 41 -4.72 7.72 15.93
N LYS A 42 -4.23 8.27 17.04
CA LYS A 42 -3.60 9.60 17.07
C LYS A 42 -2.44 9.72 16.06
N ARG A 43 -1.66 8.64 15.88
CA ARG A 43 -0.53 8.61 14.95
C ARG A 43 -0.98 8.77 13.50
N VAL A 44 -2.05 8.08 13.10
CA VAL A 44 -2.64 8.16 11.76
C VAL A 44 -3.26 9.54 11.51
N LYS A 45 -4.06 10.04 12.44
CA LYS A 45 -4.66 11.39 12.35
C LYS A 45 -3.60 12.48 12.20
N ASN A 46 -2.51 12.38 12.96
CA ASN A 46 -1.39 13.32 12.85
C ASN A 46 -0.70 13.22 11.49
N MET A 47 -0.46 12.02 10.97
CA MET A 47 0.14 11.81 9.66
C MET A 47 -0.71 12.43 8.55
N LEU A 48 -2.01 12.15 8.51
CA LEU A 48 -2.93 12.72 7.53
C LEU A 48 -2.96 14.26 7.60
N ALA A 49 -3.03 14.82 8.81
CA ALA A 49 -3.03 16.27 9.01
C ALA A 49 -1.73 16.93 8.56
N MET A 50 -0.57 16.33 8.85
CA MET A 50 0.72 16.84 8.41
C MET A 50 0.91 16.75 6.89
N ALA A 51 0.51 15.63 6.28
CA ALA A 51 0.58 15.43 4.84
C ALA A 51 -0.28 16.48 4.11
N LYS A 52 -1.52 16.68 4.56
CA LYS A 52 -2.40 17.75 4.08
C LYS A 52 -1.81 19.15 4.26
N ALA A 53 -1.26 19.46 5.43
CA ALA A 53 -0.64 20.76 5.70
C ALA A 53 0.61 21.02 4.83
N GLY A 54 1.30 19.94 4.42
CA GLY A 54 2.43 19.99 3.49
C GLY A 54 2.03 20.09 2.01
N GLY A 55 0.75 20.04 1.67
CA GLY A 55 0.28 19.99 0.28
C GLY A 55 0.37 18.61 -0.37
N GLU A 56 0.62 17.57 0.43
CA GLU A 56 0.70 16.16 0.02
C GLU A 56 -0.50 15.43 0.63
N GLU A 57 -1.73 15.82 0.31
CA GLU A 57 -2.89 15.11 0.84
C GLU A 57 -2.92 13.68 0.29
N MET A 58 -3.19 12.71 1.16
CA MET A 58 -3.37 11.32 0.73
C MET A 58 -4.76 11.16 0.10
N HIS A 59 -4.85 10.41 -0.99
CA HIS A 59 -6.01 10.39 -1.88
C HIS A 59 -6.66 9.01 -2.05
N SER A 60 -5.98 7.92 -1.69
CA SER A 60 -6.52 6.58 -1.90
C SER A 60 -6.24 5.62 -0.76
N CYS A 61 -7.15 4.66 -0.63
CA CYS A 61 -7.08 3.50 0.24
C CYS A 61 -7.89 2.36 -0.38
N PHE A 62 -7.60 1.12 -0.02
CA PHE A 62 -8.22 -0.06 -0.64
C PHE A 62 -8.59 -1.10 0.40
N ASP A 63 -9.78 -1.70 0.26
CA ASP A 63 -10.01 -3.01 0.85
C ASP A 63 -9.28 -4.10 0.03
N TYR A 64 -9.21 -5.32 0.57
CA TYR A 64 -8.56 -6.44 -0.08
C TYR A 64 -9.11 -6.74 -1.48
N MET A 65 -10.44 -6.68 -1.65
CA MET A 65 -11.08 -7.02 -2.93
C MET A 65 -10.77 -5.97 -4.00
N SER A 66 -10.72 -4.71 -3.61
CA SER A 66 -10.47 -3.58 -4.50
C SER A 66 -9.01 -3.56 -4.98
N ILE A 67 -8.05 -3.85 -4.09
CA ILE A 67 -6.63 -3.93 -4.47
C ILE A 67 -6.32 -5.19 -5.28
N GLU A 68 -6.94 -6.33 -4.96
CA GLU A 68 -6.82 -7.56 -5.74
C GLU A 68 -7.38 -7.36 -7.15
N LYS A 69 -8.55 -6.73 -7.25
CA LYS A 69 -9.17 -6.42 -8.53
C LYS A 69 -8.29 -5.53 -9.41
N ILE A 70 -7.86 -4.36 -8.93
CA ILE A 70 -7.08 -3.43 -9.77
C ILE A 70 -5.74 -4.04 -10.21
N LEU A 71 -5.09 -4.85 -9.37
CA LEU A 71 -3.89 -5.57 -9.76
C LEU A 71 -4.18 -6.63 -10.84
N SER A 72 -5.24 -7.42 -10.65
CA SER A 72 -5.62 -8.47 -11.60
C SER A 72 -6.03 -7.91 -12.96
N ASP A 73 -6.76 -6.79 -12.98
CA ASP A 73 -7.18 -6.09 -14.20
C ASP A 73 -5.96 -5.57 -14.99
N ASN A 74 -4.84 -5.31 -14.30
CA ASN A 74 -3.57 -4.86 -14.90
C ASN A 74 -2.53 -5.98 -15.09
N GLY A 75 -2.93 -7.25 -14.94
CA GLY A 75 -2.05 -8.41 -15.21
C GLY A 75 -1.15 -8.82 -14.06
N PHE A 76 -1.32 -8.25 -12.87
CA PHE A 76 -0.55 -8.61 -11.68
C PHE A 76 -1.29 -9.62 -10.81
N LEU A 77 -0.56 -10.61 -10.28
CA LEU A 77 -1.04 -11.55 -9.27
C LEU A 77 -0.41 -11.25 -7.92
N ILE A 78 -1.21 -11.20 -6.86
CA ILE A 78 -0.70 -11.05 -5.48
C ILE A 78 -0.02 -12.36 -5.05
N TYR A 79 1.23 -12.27 -4.61
CA TYR A 79 2.00 -13.39 -4.08
C TYR A 79 2.05 -13.37 -2.54
N GLU A 80 2.27 -12.19 -1.98
CA GLU A 80 2.34 -11.98 -0.54
C GLU A 80 1.73 -10.63 -0.18
N MET A 81 1.08 -10.58 0.97
CA MET A 81 0.59 -9.35 1.59
C MET A 81 0.96 -9.36 3.06
N LEU A 82 1.65 -8.31 3.50
CA LEU A 82 2.03 -8.12 4.89
C LEU A 82 1.16 -7.01 5.50
N MET A 83 0.36 -7.38 6.49
CA MET A 83 -0.43 -6.45 7.30
C MET A 83 0.45 -5.89 8.44
N PRO A 84 0.04 -4.81 9.15
CA PRO A 84 0.85 -4.21 10.20
C PRO A 84 1.23 -5.20 11.31
N HIS A 85 0.37 -6.17 11.61
CA HIS A 85 0.69 -7.21 12.59
C HIS A 85 1.77 -8.18 12.10
N ASP A 86 1.78 -8.52 10.81
CA ASP A 86 2.82 -9.37 10.21
C ASP A 86 4.15 -8.62 10.19
N ILE A 87 4.15 -7.35 9.73
CA ILE A 87 5.34 -6.50 9.74
C ILE A 87 5.89 -6.35 11.16
N GLN A 88 5.02 -6.14 12.14
CA GLN A 88 5.44 -6.03 13.53
C GLN A 88 6.08 -7.32 14.02
N PHE A 89 5.43 -8.45 13.81
CA PHE A 89 5.84 -9.74 14.36
C PHE A 89 7.06 -10.34 13.64
N ASP A 90 7.08 -10.29 12.31
CA ASP A 90 8.10 -10.98 11.49
C ASP A 90 9.35 -10.12 11.24
N ILE A 91 9.22 -8.78 11.26
CA ILE A 91 10.30 -7.87 10.88
C ILE A 91 10.78 -7.01 12.06
N ILE A 92 9.86 -6.34 12.74
CA ILE A 92 10.24 -5.33 13.74
C ILE A 92 10.59 -5.96 15.09
N ASP A 93 9.75 -6.83 15.65
CA ASP A 93 9.99 -7.46 16.94
C ASP A 93 11.33 -8.23 16.98
N PRO A 94 11.70 -9.01 15.94
CA PRO A 94 12.99 -9.73 15.90
C PRO A 94 14.20 -8.79 15.84
N SER A 95 14.04 -7.56 15.34
CA SER A 95 15.13 -6.57 15.30
C SER A 95 15.48 -6.01 16.68
N GLY A 96 14.61 -6.18 17.70
CA GLY A 96 14.75 -5.58 19.01
C GLY A 96 14.68 -4.05 19.02
N SER A 97 14.25 -3.43 17.91
CA SER A 97 14.12 -1.99 17.79
C SER A 97 12.87 -1.46 18.52
N ASN A 98 12.91 -0.19 18.90
CA ASN A 98 11.78 0.48 19.57
C ASN A 98 10.85 1.21 18.58
N ILE A 99 10.68 0.66 17.37
CA ILE A 99 9.74 1.18 16.38
C ILE A 99 8.49 0.30 16.34
N LYS A 100 7.43 0.80 15.70
CA LYS A 100 6.18 0.07 15.47
C LYS A 100 5.77 0.15 14.01
N ALA A 101 5.23 -0.96 13.50
CA ALA A 101 4.56 -0.98 12.21
C ALA A 101 3.51 0.14 12.16
N PHE A 102 3.35 0.75 11.00
CA PHE A 102 2.40 1.86 10.85
C PHE A 102 1.01 1.29 10.62
N GLU A 103 0.04 1.78 11.38
CA GLU A 103 -1.35 1.36 11.32
C GLU A 103 -1.93 1.65 9.92
N HIS A 104 -2.72 0.72 9.39
CA HIS A 104 -3.34 0.78 8.06
C HIS A 104 -2.40 0.80 6.85
N ILE A 105 -1.09 0.62 7.03
CA ILE A 105 -0.14 0.54 5.92
C ILE A 105 0.33 -0.89 5.75
N ASN A 106 -0.06 -1.48 4.62
CA ASN A 106 0.25 -2.84 4.23
C ASN A 106 1.32 -2.84 3.13
N TYR A 107 1.98 -3.98 2.92
CA TYR A 107 2.87 -4.20 1.77
C TYR A 107 2.34 -5.33 0.91
N ILE A 108 2.42 -5.18 -0.41
CA ILE A 108 2.07 -6.20 -1.39
C ILE A 108 3.30 -6.52 -2.23
N GLN A 109 3.58 -7.81 -2.37
CA GLN A 109 4.38 -8.34 -3.47
C GLN A 109 3.42 -8.90 -4.53
N SER A 110 3.48 -8.35 -5.74
CA SER A 110 2.76 -8.87 -6.89
C SER A 110 3.69 -9.23 -8.05
N VAL A 111 3.23 -10.12 -8.93
CA VAL A 111 4.00 -10.63 -10.07
C VAL A 111 3.21 -10.43 -11.34
N LEU A 112 3.83 -9.84 -12.36
CA LEU A 112 3.27 -9.67 -13.69
C LEU A 112 3.17 -11.03 -14.39
N LYS A 113 1.98 -11.35 -14.90
CA LYS A 113 1.68 -12.58 -15.64
C LYS A 113 1.71 -12.35 -17.15
#